data_AF-A0A7K1HPF3-F1
#
_entry.id   AF-A0A7K1HPF3-F1
#
_cell.length_a   1.000
_cell.length_b   1.000
_cell.length_c   1.000
_cell.angle_alpha   90.00
_cell.angle_beta   90.00
_cell.angle_gamma   90.00
#
_symmetry.space_group_name_H-M   'P 1'
#
loop_
_entity.id
_entity.type
_entity.pdbx_description
1 polymer ?
#
loop_
_entity_poly.entity_id
_entity_poly.type
_entity_poly.pdbx_seq_one_letter_code
_entity_poly.pdbx_strand_id
1 'polypeptide(L)' 'MDNTPPKKAFIQKIATITKRSESAVRCWVAGVYQPDALAQEVIERELGIPASELFPKEDKVCAQ' A
#
# COMPACT_ATOMS: atom_id res chain seq x y z
N MET A 1 -8.54 0.18 25.74
CA MET A 1 -8.72 0.83 24.43
C MET A 1 -7.48 0.61 23.62
N ASP A 2 -7.58 -0.22 22.59
CA ASP A 2 -6.47 -0.68 21.77
C ASP A 2 -6.14 0.48 20.81
N ASN A 3 -5.28 1.39 21.26
CA ASN A 3 -4.79 2.53 20.48
C ASN A 3 -3.80 2.05 19.40
N THR A 4 -4.23 1.09 18.59
CA THR A 4 -3.51 0.70 17.39
C THR A 4 -3.77 1.82 16.38
N PRO A 5 -2.74 2.56 15.93
CA PRO A 5 -2.94 3.65 14.99
C PRO A 5 -3.72 3.13 13.78
N PRO A 6 -4.72 3.85 13.26
CA PRO A 6 -5.49 3.41 12.09
C PRO A 6 -4.56 3.05 10.91
N LYS A 7 -3.39 3.71 10.85
CA LYS A 7 -2.30 3.42 9.91
C LYS A 7 -1.76 1.98 10.03
N LYS A 8 -1.61 1.45 11.24
CA LYS A 8 -1.09 0.09 11.47
C LYS A 8 -2.13 -0.97 11.15
N ALA A 9 -3.40 -0.74 11.50
CA ALA A 9 -4.50 -1.64 11.14
C ALA A 9 -4.64 -1.76 9.60
N PHE A 10 -4.53 -0.63 8.89
CA PHE A 10 -4.52 -0.62 7.44
C PHE A 10 -3.32 -1.39 6.86
N ILE A 11 -2.11 -1.11 7.36
CA ILE A 11 -0.88 -1.80 6.92
C ILE A 11 -0.99 -3.32 7.11
N GLN A 12 -1.50 -3.77 8.26
CA GLN A 12 -1.71 -5.20 8.51
C GLN A 12 -2.73 -5.81 7.58
N LYS A 13 -3.87 -5.14 7.38
CA LYS A 13 -4.92 -5.63 6.48
C LYS A 13 -4.36 -5.85 5.07
N ILE A 14 -3.65 -4.85 4.53
CA ILE A 14 -3.05 -4.94 3.20
C ILE A 14 -1.93 -5.99 3.15
N ALA A 15 -1.10 -6.09 4.19
CA ALA A 15 -0.05 -7.11 4.30
C ALA A 15 -0.63 -8.53 4.26
N THR A 16 -1.71 -8.78 5.00
CA THR A 16 -2.39 -10.08 5.06
C THR A 16 -3.00 -10.46 3.72
N ILE A 17 -3.77 -9.57 3.07
CA ILE A 17 -4.42 -9.89 1.79
C ILE A 17 -3.40 -10.08 0.66
N THR A 18 -2.35 -9.25 0.61
CA THR A 18 -1.31 -9.31 -0.43
C THR A 18 -0.25 -10.37 -0.12
N LYS A 19 -0.31 -11.00 1.07
CA LYS A 19 0.72 -11.91 1.59
C LYS A 19 2.13 -11.30 1.57
N ARG A 20 2.22 -9.99 1.84
CA ARG A 20 3.48 -9.25 1.94
C ARG A 20 3.74 -8.82 3.38
N SER A 21 4.96 -8.40 3.66
CA SER A 21 5.34 -7.91 5.00
C SER A 21 4.77 -6.52 5.27
N GLU A 22 4.40 -6.23 6.52
CA GLU A 22 3.96 -4.89 6.96
C GLU A 22 4.97 -3.79 6.57
N SER A 23 6.27 -4.11 6.61
CA SER A 23 7.33 -3.19 6.18
C SER A 23 7.24 -2.82 4.69
N ALA A 24 6.89 -3.78 3.82
CA ALA A 24 6.75 -3.52 2.39
C ALA A 24 5.57 -2.58 2.13
N VAL A 25 4.43 -2.85 2.77
CA VAL A 25 3.25 -1.98 2.70
C VAL A 25 3.56 -0.59 3.24
N ARG A 26 4.34 -0.48 4.32
CA ARG A 26 4.79 0.81 4.84
C ARG A 26 5.62 1.57 3.80
N CYS A 27 6.53 0.90 3.08
CA CYS A 27 7.30 1.50 1.99
C CYS A 27 6.41 1.96 0.83
N TRP A 28 5.33 1.23 0.51
CA TRP A 28 4.37 1.63 -0.52
C TRP A 28 3.60 2.90 -0.12
N VAL A 29 3.11 2.95 1.12
CA VAL A 29 2.43 4.14 1.66
C VAL A 29 3.37 5.34 1.76
N ALA A 30 4.67 5.10 1.93
CA ALA A 30 5.71 6.13 1.92
C ALA A 30 6.21 6.49 0.52
N GLY A 31 5.73 5.83 -0.55
CA GLY A 31 6.15 6.09 -1.93
C GLY A 31 7.58 5.65 -2.27
N VAL A 32 8.24 4.86 -1.40
CA VAL A 32 9.63 4.42 -1.60
C VAL A 32 9.72 3.31 -2.64
N TYR A 33 8.73 2.41 -2.65
CA TYR A 33 8.66 1.27 -3.57
C TYR A 33 7.23 1.08 -4.07
N GLN A 34 7.07 0.55 -5.28
CA GLN A 34 5.77 0.12 -5.78
C GLN A 34 5.52 -1.38 -5.47
N PRO A 35 4.26 -1.78 -5.19
CA PRO A 35 3.89 -3.18 -5.09
C PRO A 35 4.04 -3.90 -6.44
N ASP A 36 4.25 -5.21 -6.40
CA ASP A 36 4.18 -6.06 -7.60
C ASP A 36 2.79 -6.02 -8.24
N ALA A 37 2.70 -6.38 -9.53
CA ALA A 37 1.43 -6.45 -10.27
C ALA A 37 0.37 -7.30 -9.54
N LEU A 38 0.77 -8.43 -8.93
CA LEU A 38 -0.15 -9.27 -8.16
C LEU A 38 -0.67 -8.57 -6.89
N ALA A 39 0.20 -7.85 -6.18
CA ALA A 39 -0.20 -7.11 -4.99
C ALA A 39 -1.10 -5.92 -5.37
N GLN A 40 -0.79 -5.23 -6.47
CA GLN A 40 -1.61 -4.18 -7.05
C GLN A 40 -3.02 -4.68 -7.37
N GLU A 41 -3.17 -5.80 -8.07
CA GLU A 41 -4.48 -6.40 -8.36
C GLU A 41 -5.25 -6.78 -7.09
N VAL A 42 -4.58 -7.34 -6.08
CA VAL A 42 -5.24 -7.71 -4.82
C VAL A 42 -5.74 -6.47 -4.07
N ILE A 43 -4.93 -5.42 -4.01
CA ILE A 43 -5.30 -4.15 -3.36
C ILE A 43 -6.42 -3.46 -4.14
N GLU A 44 -6.35 -3.45 -5.47
CA GLU A 44 -7.39 -2.92 -6.35
C GLU A 44 -8.72 -3.62 -6.11
N ARG A 45 -8.73 -4.95 -6.01
CA ARG A 45 -9.95 -5.73 -5.73
C ARG A 45 -10.48 -5.46 -4.31
N GLU A 46 -9.61 -5.24 -3.34
CA GLU A 46 -10.01 -4.98 -1.96
C GLU A 46 -10.57 -3.56 -1.77
N LEU A 47 -9.95 -2.56 -2.40
CA LEU A 47 -10.34 -1.15 -2.28
C LEU A 47 -11.37 -0.73 -3.33
N GLY A 48 -11.50 -1.49 -4.43
CA GLY A 48 -12.31 -1.13 -5.60
C GLY A 48 -11.74 0.05 -6.39
N ILE A 49 -10.47 0.40 -6.18
CA ILE A 49 -9.80 1.54 -6.80
C ILE A 49 -8.66 1.01 -7.69
N PRO A 50 -8.55 1.45 -8.95
CA PRO A 50 -7.54 0.96 -9.87
C PRO A 50 -6.13 1.18 -9.30
N ALA A 51 -5.25 0.20 -9.48
CA ALA A 51 -3.88 0.29 -8.98
C ALA A 51 -3.12 1.49 -9.57
N SER A 52 -3.49 1.95 -10.77
CA SER A 52 -2.93 3.15 -11.40
C SER A 52 -3.25 4.44 -10.64
N GLU A 53 -4.36 4.47 -9.90
CA GLU A 53 -4.78 5.61 -9.07
C GLU A 53 -4.24 5.51 -7.64
N LEU A 54 -4.13 4.29 -7.11
CA LEU A 54 -3.51 4.02 -5.81
C LEU A 54 -1.98 4.18 -5.83
N PHE A 55 -1.35 3.80 -6.94
CA PHE A 55 0.09 3.84 -7.16
C PHE A 55 0.37 4.63 -8.44
N PRO A 56 0.21 5.96 -8.43
CA PRO A 56 0.47 6.78 -9.60
C PRO A 56 1.92 6.58 -10.04
N LYS A 57 2.13 6.29 -11.34
CA LYS A 57 3.47 6.20 -11.96
C LYS A 57 4.10 7.59 -12.17
N GLU A 58 3.68 8.59 -11.40
CA GLU A 58 4.20 9.94 -11.56
C GLU A 58 5.69 9.96 -11.21
N ASP A 59 6.48 10.21 -12.24
CA ASP A 59 7.86 10.67 -12.25
C ASP A 59 7.96 12.05 -11.57
N LYS A 60 7.43 12.17 -10.35
CA LYS A 60 7.57 13.34 -9.51
C LYS A 60 8.53 12.99 -8.39
N VAL A 61 9.79 13.33 -8.66
CA VAL A 61 10.76 13.88 -7.70
C VAL A 61 10.11 14.07 -6.33
N CYS A 62 10.52 13.27 -5.34
CA CYS A 62 10.42 13.65 -3.94
C CYS A 62 11.15 14.99 -3.79
N ALA A 63 10.43 16.09 -3.98
CA ALA A 63 10.87 17.41 -3.59
C ALA A 63 10.44 17.61 -2.14
N GLN A 64 11.45 17.46 -1.28
CA GLN A 64 11.60 17.94 0.11
C GLN A 64 10.68 17.39 1.21
#